data_AF-A0A2B1KTK8-F1
#
_entry.id   AF-A0A2B1KTK8-F1
#
_cell.length_a   1.000
_cell.length_b   1.000
_cell.length_c   1.000
_cell.angle_alpha   90.00
_cell.angle_beta   90.00
_cell.angle_gamma   90.00
#
_symmetry.space_group_name_H-M   'P 1'
#
loop_
_entity.id
_entity.type
_entity.pdbx_description
1 polymer ?
#
loop_
_entity_poly.entity_id
_entity_poly.type
_entity_poly.pdbx_seq_one_letter_code
_entity_poly.pdbx_strand_id
1 'polypeptide(L)'
;MKKAILGFSLASALLIPTGAFADSQENSQQVVKKEVYDNNKLPEKNFTPQSLNPNEKNSLAAAPYWRAKSGQYSLGGTWSTSDSYTSSSMSAKKSITRIYAKTKHYVDGGFRGSKADEQYNTSHAGAEANKGAWIVGDDEAYGEHQFELSGYQSWYTETYVP
;
A
#
# COMPACT_ATOMS: atom_id res chain seq x y z
N MET A 1 70.42 36.79 -48.83
CA MET A 1 71.43 36.01 -48.09
C MET A 1 70.83 35.56 -46.77
N LYS A 2 70.94 34.26 -46.44
CA LYS A 2 70.84 33.63 -45.10
C LYS A 2 69.45 33.70 -44.42
N LYS A 3 68.79 32.64 -43.93
CA LYS A 3 69.05 31.20 -43.76
C LYS A 3 67.67 30.50 -43.63
N ALA A 4 67.63 29.23 -44.03
CA ALA A 4 66.50 28.30 -43.87
C ALA A 4 66.20 27.97 -42.39
N ILE A 5 65.02 27.36 -42.13
CA ILE A 5 64.88 26.03 -41.50
C ILE A 5 63.43 25.53 -41.67
N LEU A 6 63.34 24.24 -41.98
CA LEU A 6 62.17 23.40 -42.28
C LEU A 6 61.30 23.03 -41.06
N GLY A 7 60.08 22.59 -41.38
CA GLY A 7 59.39 21.47 -40.71
C GLY A 7 58.23 21.90 -39.82
N PHE A 8 57.11 21.19 -39.70
CA PHE A 8 56.64 19.93 -40.28
C PHE A 8 55.10 20.03 -40.39
N SER A 9 54.54 19.32 -41.36
CA SER A 9 53.11 19.04 -41.53
C SER A 9 52.48 18.50 -40.24
N LEU A 10 51.24 18.89 -39.95
CA LEU A 10 50.24 17.92 -39.50
C LEU A 10 48.83 18.41 -39.88
N ALA A 11 48.28 17.77 -40.91
CA ALA A 11 46.86 17.82 -41.20
C ALA A 11 46.07 17.17 -40.05
N SER A 12 44.94 17.75 -39.68
CA SER A 12 43.91 17.05 -38.92
C SER A 12 42.56 17.51 -39.45
N ALA A 13 41.93 16.61 -40.21
CA ALA A 13 40.60 16.76 -40.72
C ALA A 13 39.60 16.86 -39.56
N LEU A 14 38.77 17.90 -39.56
CA LEU A 14 37.57 17.95 -38.73
C LEU A 14 36.59 16.88 -39.25
N LEU A 15 36.51 15.75 -38.55
CA LEU A 15 35.38 14.83 -38.65
C LEU A 15 34.25 15.37 -37.77
N ILE A 16 33.12 15.73 -38.39
CA ILE A 16 31.87 16.03 -37.69
C ILE A 16 31.19 14.69 -37.38
N PRO A 17 31.01 14.29 -36.11
CA PRO A 17 30.15 13.16 -35.81
C PRO A 17 28.70 13.64 -35.86
N THR A 18 28.00 13.29 -36.94
CA THR A 18 26.54 13.16 -36.94
C THR A 18 26.18 11.93 -36.10
N GLY A 19 26.20 12.11 -34.79
CA GLY A 19 25.62 11.15 -33.84
C GLY A 19 24.17 11.51 -33.60
N ALA A 20 23.29 11.00 -34.47
CA ALA A 20 21.88 10.86 -34.13
C ALA A 20 21.80 9.84 -32.97
N PHE A 21 21.75 10.32 -31.74
CA PHE A 21 21.25 9.50 -30.64
C PHE A 21 19.73 9.54 -30.73
N ALA A 22 19.20 8.49 -31.34
CA ALA A 22 17.87 8.03 -31.02
C ALA A 22 17.88 7.72 -29.52
N ASP A 23 17.28 8.61 -28.72
CA ASP A 23 16.81 8.23 -27.40
C ASP A 23 15.75 7.17 -27.63
N SER A 24 16.20 5.92 -27.56
CA SER A 24 15.34 4.75 -27.46
C SER A 24 14.35 5.05 -26.35
N GLN A 25 13.05 4.99 -26.68
CA GLN A 25 11.98 4.95 -25.71
C GLN A 25 12.34 3.89 -24.67
N GLU A 26 12.82 4.36 -23.52
CA GLU A 26 12.97 3.56 -22.34
C GLU A 26 11.55 3.18 -21.94
N ASN A 27 11.12 2.00 -22.37
CA ASN A 27 9.94 1.32 -21.87
C ASN A 27 10.25 0.96 -20.41
N SER A 28 10.22 1.98 -19.55
CA SER A 28 10.27 1.87 -18.12
C SER A 28 8.93 1.27 -17.71
N GLN A 29 8.83 -0.05 -17.85
CA GLN A 29 7.77 -0.83 -17.24
C GLN A 29 7.79 -0.50 -15.75
N GLN A 30 6.87 0.35 -15.33
CA GLN A 30 6.75 0.80 -13.95
C GLN A 30 6.50 -0.42 -13.08
N VAL A 31 7.54 -0.86 -12.36
CA VAL A 31 7.44 -2.03 -11.49
C VAL A 31 6.59 -1.64 -10.29
N VAL A 32 5.32 -2.07 -10.30
CA VAL A 32 4.39 -1.90 -9.20
C VAL A 32 4.89 -2.73 -8.01
N LYS A 33 5.13 -2.08 -6.86
CA LYS A 33 5.56 -2.77 -5.64
C LYS A 33 4.47 -3.75 -5.20
N LYS A 34 4.84 -5.02 -4.95
CA LYS A 34 3.87 -6.05 -4.54
C LYS A 34 3.19 -5.74 -3.21
N GLU A 35 3.91 -5.16 -2.26
CA GLU A 35 3.46 -4.95 -0.89
C GLU A 35 3.55 -3.47 -0.53
N VAL A 36 2.51 -2.96 0.13
CA VAL A 36 2.42 -1.59 0.63
C VAL A 36 2.19 -1.61 2.13
N TYR A 37 3.09 -0.96 2.86
CA TYR A 37 3.01 -0.80 4.30
C TYR A 37 2.63 0.65 4.64
N ASP A 38 1.56 0.84 5.40
CA ASP A 38 1.10 2.15 5.89
C ASP A 38 1.00 2.15 7.43
N ASN A 39 1.98 2.79 8.06
CA ASN A 39 2.11 2.84 9.52
C ASN A 39 1.52 4.13 10.13
N ASN A 40 0.82 4.96 9.35
CA ASN A 40 0.20 6.18 9.89
C ASN A 40 -0.87 5.82 10.93
N LYS A 41 -0.94 6.54 12.05
CA LYS A 41 -1.91 6.23 13.11
C LYS A 41 -3.19 7.03 12.92
N LEU A 42 -4.07 6.52 12.05
CA LEU A 42 -5.40 7.08 11.80
C LEU A 42 -6.48 6.07 12.20
N PRO A 43 -7.67 6.52 12.66
CA PRO A 43 -8.75 5.62 13.07
C PRO A 43 -9.35 4.86 11.88
N GLU A 44 -9.24 5.43 10.67
CA GLU A 44 -9.76 4.88 9.44
C GLU A 44 -8.82 5.20 8.29
N LYS A 45 -8.64 4.24 7.37
CA LYS A 45 -7.84 4.39 6.16
C LYS A 45 -8.49 3.66 5.00
N ASN A 46 -8.18 4.14 3.80
CA ASN A 46 -8.64 3.52 2.57
C ASN A 46 -7.49 3.35 1.58
N PHE A 47 -7.57 2.32 0.75
CA PHE A 47 -6.54 2.00 -0.24
C PHE A 47 -7.14 1.41 -1.50
N THR A 48 -6.64 1.84 -2.66
CA THR A 48 -6.94 1.25 -3.96
C THR A 48 -5.66 0.58 -4.48
N PRO A 49 -5.53 -0.76 -4.40
CA PRO A 49 -4.35 -1.45 -4.88
C PRO A 49 -4.25 -1.37 -6.41
N GLN A 50 -3.02 -1.26 -6.90
CA GLN A 50 -2.73 -1.36 -8.33
C GLN A 50 -2.64 -2.82 -8.78
N SER A 51 -2.93 -3.10 -10.05
CA SER A 51 -2.64 -4.41 -10.64
C SER A 51 -1.12 -4.62 -10.73
N LEU A 52 -0.66 -5.83 -10.44
CA LEU A 52 0.73 -6.25 -10.63
C LEU A 52 1.04 -6.57 -12.09
N ASN A 53 0.03 -6.69 -12.94
CA ASN A 53 0.19 -6.87 -14.38
C ASN A 53 0.08 -5.50 -15.10
N PRO A 54 1.20 -4.90 -15.56
CA PRO A 54 1.17 -3.60 -16.21
C PRO A 54 0.40 -3.60 -17.54
N ASN A 55 0.12 -4.77 -18.11
CA ASN A 55 -0.63 -4.94 -19.35
C ASN A 55 -2.13 -5.19 -19.13
N GLU A 56 -2.60 -5.30 -17.87
CA GLU A 56 -4.02 -5.37 -17.52
C GLU A 56 -4.69 -4.00 -17.67
N LYS A 57 -4.83 -3.52 -18.91
CA LYS A 57 -5.70 -2.37 -19.21
C LYS A 57 -7.17 -2.74 -19.31
N ASN A 58 -7.49 -4.05 -19.34
CA ASN A 58 -8.81 -4.60 -19.68
C ASN A 58 -9.29 -5.70 -18.71
N SER A 59 -8.96 -5.62 -17.42
CA SER A 59 -9.65 -6.46 -16.44
C SER A 59 -11.09 -5.97 -16.29
N LEU A 60 -12.07 -6.73 -16.81
CA LEU A 60 -13.50 -6.49 -16.59
C LEU A 60 -13.88 -6.46 -15.10
N ALA A 61 -13.02 -6.97 -14.22
CA ALA A 61 -13.17 -6.84 -12.78
C ALA A 61 -12.56 -5.51 -12.30
N ALA A 62 -13.41 -4.61 -11.80
CA ALA A 62 -12.96 -3.40 -11.13
C ALA A 62 -11.93 -3.71 -10.03
N ALA A 63 -10.88 -2.90 -9.96
CA ALA A 63 -9.91 -2.96 -8.87
C ALA A 63 -10.64 -2.89 -7.52
N PRO A 64 -10.22 -3.68 -6.51
CA PRO A 64 -10.87 -3.59 -5.22
C PRO A 64 -10.61 -2.23 -4.58
N TYR A 65 -11.43 -1.91 -3.58
CA TYR A 65 -11.24 -0.77 -2.71
C TYR A 65 -11.28 -1.25 -1.28
N TRP A 66 -10.22 -1.02 -0.53
CA TRP A 66 -10.04 -1.55 0.82
C TRP A 66 -10.20 -0.47 1.86
N ARG A 67 -10.82 -0.83 2.98
CA ARG A 67 -11.03 0.04 4.14
C ARG A 67 -10.59 -0.68 5.41
N ALA A 68 -9.71 -0.04 6.15
CA ALA A 68 -9.27 -0.46 7.48
C ALA A 68 -9.82 0.52 8.51
N LYS A 69 -10.41 0.03 9.59
CA LYS A 69 -11.01 0.87 10.62
C LYS A 69 -10.86 0.27 12.02
N SER A 70 -10.62 1.12 13.01
CA SER A 70 -10.70 0.78 14.43
C SER A 70 -11.67 1.70 15.18
N GLY A 71 -12.10 1.26 16.35
CA GLY A 71 -12.95 2.03 17.24
C GLY A 71 -13.06 1.44 18.64
N GLN A 72 -13.77 2.17 19.49
CA GLN A 72 -14.15 1.74 20.84
C GLN A 72 -15.66 1.53 20.91
N TYR A 73 -16.12 0.77 21.90
CA TYR A 73 -17.52 0.69 22.29
C TYR A 73 -17.82 1.66 23.42
N SER A 74 -19.06 2.14 23.50
CA SER A 74 -19.51 3.05 24.56
C SER A 74 -19.50 2.43 25.97
N LEU A 75 -19.53 1.10 26.08
CA LEU A 75 -19.52 0.36 27.35
C LEU A 75 -18.17 -0.34 27.60
N GLY A 76 -17.10 0.18 26.99
CA GLY A 76 -15.75 -0.36 27.08
C GLY A 76 -15.44 -1.46 26.06
N GLY A 77 -14.16 -1.57 25.74
CA GLY A 77 -13.64 -2.49 24.74
C GLY A 77 -13.52 -1.86 23.36
N THR A 78 -12.85 -2.58 22.47
CA THR A 78 -12.42 -2.06 21.17
C THR A 78 -12.69 -3.03 20.04
N TRP A 79 -12.67 -2.51 18.82
CA TRP A 79 -12.90 -3.28 17.62
C TRP A 79 -12.07 -2.76 16.45
N SER A 80 -11.87 -3.63 15.46
CA SER A 80 -11.19 -3.36 14.20
C SER A 80 -11.92 -4.12 13.10
N THR A 81 -12.17 -3.46 11.98
CA THR A 81 -12.71 -4.10 10.77
C THR A 81 -11.82 -3.85 9.57
N SER A 82 -11.76 -4.87 8.72
CA SER A 82 -11.15 -4.82 7.39
C SER A 82 -12.24 -5.17 6.39
N ASP A 83 -12.51 -4.25 5.47
CA ASP A 83 -13.58 -4.38 4.48
C ASP A 83 -13.05 -4.19 3.06
N SER A 84 -13.56 -4.98 2.13
CA SER A 84 -13.24 -4.91 0.71
C SER A 84 -14.49 -4.66 -0.14
N TYR A 85 -14.37 -3.71 -1.06
CA TYR A 85 -15.42 -3.23 -1.93
C TYR A 85 -15.01 -3.28 -3.39
N THR A 86 -15.98 -3.20 -4.29
CA THR A 86 -15.73 -3.14 -5.74
C THR A 86 -15.28 -1.76 -6.22
N SER A 87 -15.46 -0.72 -5.41
CA SER A 87 -15.06 0.67 -5.72
C SER A 87 -15.10 1.56 -4.48
N SER A 88 -14.61 2.80 -4.61
CA SER A 88 -14.59 3.80 -3.55
C SER A 88 -15.96 4.28 -3.09
N SER A 89 -17.05 3.99 -3.82
CA SER A 89 -18.41 4.28 -3.36
C SER A 89 -18.87 3.35 -2.23
N MET A 90 -18.13 2.25 -2.00
CA MET A 90 -18.40 1.24 -0.97
C MET A 90 -19.82 0.63 -1.03
N SER A 91 -20.49 0.69 -2.19
CA SER A 91 -21.87 0.20 -2.34
C SER A 91 -21.98 -1.31 -2.49
N ALA A 92 -20.95 -1.97 -3.01
CA ALA A 92 -20.91 -3.41 -3.21
C ALA A 92 -19.61 -4.00 -2.67
N LYS A 93 -19.73 -5.13 -1.96
CA LYS A 93 -18.61 -5.87 -1.39
C LYS A 93 -17.88 -6.66 -2.46
N LYS A 94 -16.58 -6.85 -2.26
CA LYS A 94 -15.73 -7.67 -3.14
C LYS A 94 -14.95 -8.68 -2.32
N SER A 95 -15.22 -9.96 -2.55
CA SER A 95 -14.42 -11.03 -1.95
C SER A 95 -12.99 -10.98 -2.48
N ILE A 96 -12.03 -11.16 -1.58
CA ILE A 96 -10.60 -11.21 -1.89
C ILE A 96 -9.97 -12.49 -1.35
N THR A 97 -8.75 -12.76 -1.77
CA THR A 97 -8.05 -14.01 -1.42
C THR A 97 -7.89 -14.14 0.09
N ARG A 98 -7.43 -13.07 0.75
CA ARG A 98 -7.23 -13.04 2.20
C ARG A 98 -7.53 -11.65 2.74
N ILE A 99 -8.23 -11.61 3.88
CA ILE A 99 -8.51 -10.39 4.63
C ILE A 99 -8.33 -10.65 6.13
N TYR A 100 -7.67 -9.73 6.81
CA TYR A 100 -7.29 -9.86 8.21
C TYR A 100 -7.61 -8.58 8.97
N ALA A 101 -8.13 -8.73 10.17
CA ALA A 101 -8.26 -7.67 11.16
C ALA A 101 -7.83 -8.18 12.53
N LYS A 102 -7.06 -7.39 13.27
CA LYS A 102 -6.79 -7.63 14.68
C LYS A 102 -6.92 -6.36 15.46
N THR A 103 -7.61 -6.46 16.59
CA THR A 103 -7.73 -5.42 17.59
C THR A 103 -6.80 -5.73 18.74
N LYS A 104 -6.05 -4.73 19.19
CA LYS A 104 -5.41 -4.69 20.51
C LYS A 104 -6.04 -3.57 21.32
N HIS A 105 -6.47 -3.92 22.51
CA HIS A 105 -7.09 -3.01 23.46
C HIS A 105 -6.08 -2.62 24.55
N TYR A 106 -5.99 -1.32 24.82
CA TYR A 106 -5.24 -0.77 25.94
C TYR A 106 -6.16 0.11 26.78
N VAL A 107 -5.79 0.32 28.04
CA VAL A 107 -6.40 1.32 28.91
C VAL A 107 -5.26 2.04 29.63
N ASP A 108 -5.20 3.36 29.48
CA ASP A 108 -4.11 4.22 29.99
C ASP A 108 -2.72 3.70 29.56
N GLY A 109 -2.55 3.33 28.29
CA GLY A 109 -1.33 2.71 27.75
C GLY A 109 -1.05 1.27 28.22
N GLY A 110 -1.86 0.70 29.11
CA GLY A 110 -1.72 -0.67 29.62
C GLY A 110 -2.45 -1.70 28.74
N PHE A 111 -1.75 -2.70 28.22
CA PHE A 111 -2.36 -3.74 27.38
C PHE A 111 -3.41 -4.56 28.15
N ARG A 112 -4.63 -4.66 27.61
CA ARG A 112 -5.76 -5.37 28.23
C ARG A 112 -6.21 -6.61 27.47
N GLY A 113 -5.85 -6.74 26.20
CA GLY A 113 -6.18 -7.93 25.42
C GLY A 113 -6.17 -7.67 23.94
N SER A 114 -6.27 -8.75 23.17
CA SER A 114 -6.36 -8.68 21.72
C SER A 114 -7.16 -9.82 21.14
N LYS A 115 -7.77 -9.58 19.98
CA LYS A 115 -8.44 -10.60 19.17
C LYS A 115 -8.06 -10.39 17.72
N ALA A 116 -7.97 -11.48 16.96
CA ALA A 116 -7.76 -11.44 15.52
C ALA A 116 -8.85 -12.24 14.82
N ASP A 117 -9.17 -11.82 13.61
CA ASP A 117 -10.02 -12.51 12.65
C ASP A 117 -9.29 -12.55 11.30
N GLU A 118 -9.08 -13.77 10.80
CA GLU A 118 -8.47 -14.03 9.50
C GLU A 118 -9.45 -14.82 8.66
N GLN A 119 -9.75 -14.31 7.47
CA GLN A 119 -10.73 -14.90 6.59
C GLN A 119 -10.20 -14.99 5.15
N TYR A 120 -10.70 -15.96 4.42
CA TYR A 120 -10.32 -16.25 3.03
C TYR A 120 -11.54 -16.23 2.14
N ASN A 121 -11.39 -15.78 0.89
CA ASN A 121 -12.47 -15.70 -0.11
C ASN A 121 -13.71 -14.91 0.36
N THR A 122 -13.50 -13.93 1.23
CA THR A 122 -14.55 -13.06 1.77
C THR A 122 -14.17 -11.59 1.58
N SER A 123 -15.10 -10.70 1.91
CA SER A 123 -14.96 -9.26 1.80
C SER A 123 -14.82 -8.55 3.15
N HIS A 124 -14.80 -9.31 4.24
CA HIS A 124 -14.83 -8.77 5.60
C HIS A 124 -14.04 -9.64 6.57
N ALA A 125 -13.29 -8.99 7.46
CA ALA A 125 -12.82 -9.55 8.72
C ALA A 125 -13.06 -8.54 9.85
N GLY A 126 -13.45 -9.02 11.03
CA GLY A 126 -13.81 -8.19 12.17
C GLY A 126 -13.35 -8.80 13.48
N ALA A 127 -12.60 -8.04 14.26
CA ALA A 127 -12.08 -8.48 15.55
C ALA A 127 -12.49 -7.52 16.67
N GLU A 128 -13.05 -8.07 17.74
CA GLU A 128 -13.48 -7.33 18.93
C GLU A 128 -12.70 -7.83 20.16
N ALA A 129 -12.25 -6.91 21.02
CA ALA A 129 -11.58 -7.22 22.28
C ALA A 129 -12.28 -6.53 23.44
N ASN A 130 -12.55 -7.28 24.51
CA ASN A 130 -13.13 -6.77 25.78
C ASN A 130 -14.44 -5.99 25.63
N LYS A 131 -15.23 -6.27 24.59
CA LYS A 131 -16.54 -5.66 24.36
C LYS A 131 -17.46 -5.83 25.58
N GLY A 132 -17.94 -4.71 26.12
CA GLY A 132 -18.82 -4.70 27.28
C GLY A 132 -18.12 -4.93 28.62
N ALA A 133 -16.78 -5.01 28.63
CA ALA A 133 -16.01 -4.98 29.86
C ALA A 133 -15.80 -3.53 30.28
N TRP A 134 -16.40 -3.16 31.41
CA TRP A 134 -16.15 -1.85 32.02
C TRP A 134 -14.77 -1.85 32.68
N ILE A 135 -13.82 -1.14 32.07
CA ILE A 135 -12.49 -0.92 32.64
C ILE A 135 -12.38 0.59 32.88
N VAL A 136 -11.97 0.98 34.09
CA VAL A 136 -11.77 2.40 34.42
C VAL A 136 -10.47 2.87 33.76
N GLY A 137 -10.56 3.96 33.00
CA GLY A 137 -9.45 4.62 32.31
C GLY A 137 -9.85 5.03 30.89
N ASP A 138 -8.89 5.56 30.13
CA ASP A 138 -9.09 5.90 28.73
C ASP A 138 -8.75 4.68 27.85
N ASP A 139 -9.78 4.10 27.21
CA ASP A 139 -9.63 2.99 26.26
C ASP A 139 -8.83 3.45 25.04
N GLU A 140 -7.85 2.67 24.59
CA GLU A 140 -7.19 2.87 23.29
C GLU A 140 -7.35 1.62 22.41
N ALA A 141 -7.52 1.83 21.10
CA ALA A 141 -7.62 0.77 20.10
C ALA A 141 -6.45 0.85 19.11
N TYR A 142 -5.72 -0.26 18.96
CA TYR A 142 -4.74 -0.43 17.88
C TYR A 142 -5.20 -1.55 16.95
N GLY A 143 -5.43 -1.22 15.68
CA GLY A 143 -5.82 -2.17 14.65
C GLY A 143 -4.62 -2.58 13.79
N GLU A 144 -4.47 -3.88 13.51
CA GLU A 144 -3.58 -4.42 12.47
C GLU A 144 -4.46 -5.00 11.35
N HIS A 145 -4.20 -4.62 10.10
CA HIS A 145 -5.02 -5.01 8.96
C HIS A 145 -4.18 -5.51 7.80
N GLN A 146 -4.67 -6.52 7.10
CA GLN A 146 -4.00 -7.07 5.92
C GLN A 146 -5.03 -7.41 4.85
N PHE A 147 -4.71 -7.07 3.60
CA PHE A 147 -5.56 -7.28 2.44
C PHE A 147 -4.72 -7.85 1.30
N GLU A 148 -5.15 -8.98 0.75
CA GLU A 148 -4.47 -9.64 -0.36
C GLU A 148 -5.49 -10.13 -1.38
N LEU A 149 -5.27 -9.75 -2.64
CA LEU A 149 -6.01 -10.24 -3.79
C LEU A 149 -5.01 -10.63 -4.88
N SER A 150 -5.11 -11.86 -5.36
CA SER A 150 -4.25 -12.35 -6.45
C SER A 150 -4.28 -11.38 -7.64
N GLY A 151 -3.10 -11.00 -8.13
CA GLY A 151 -2.93 -10.06 -9.24
C GLY A 151 -2.88 -8.58 -8.84
N TYR A 152 -3.05 -8.24 -7.56
CA TYR A 152 -3.03 -6.85 -7.06
C TYR A 152 -1.97 -6.67 -5.96
N GLN A 153 -1.60 -5.42 -5.69
CA GLN A 153 -0.77 -5.06 -4.54
C GLN A 153 -1.44 -5.50 -3.24
N SER A 154 -0.67 -6.11 -2.33
CA SER A 154 -1.09 -6.35 -0.95
C SER A 154 -0.94 -5.08 -0.11
N TRP A 155 -1.84 -4.90 0.85
CA TRP A 155 -1.82 -3.75 1.76
C TRP A 155 -1.79 -4.20 3.21
N TYR A 156 -0.79 -3.73 3.93
CA TYR A 156 -0.56 -3.94 5.35
C TYR A 156 -0.63 -2.59 6.04
N THR A 157 -1.56 -2.41 6.97
CA THR A 157 -1.76 -1.12 7.62
C THR A 157 -2.11 -1.27 9.09
N GLU A 158 -1.76 -0.25 9.84
CA GLU A 158 -2.22 -0.06 11.21
C GLU A 158 -3.31 1.01 11.28
N THR A 159 -4.20 0.93 12.26
CA THR A 159 -5.13 2.01 12.63
C THR A 159 -5.05 2.26 14.14
N TYR A 160 -5.45 3.45 14.58
CA TYR A 160 -5.38 3.86 15.99
C TYR A 160 -6.54 4.76 16.39
N VAL A 161 -7.10 4.50 17.56
CA VAL A 161 -8.07 5.37 18.25
C VAL A 161 -7.58 5.58 19.68
N PRO A 162 -7.34 6.84 20.11
CA PRO A 162 -7.01 7.16 21.49
C PRO A 162 -8.22 7.10 22.41
#